data_AF-A0A1A8C926-F1
#
_entry.id   AF-A0A1A8C926-F1
#
_cell.length_a   1.000
_cell.length_b   1.000
_cell.length_c   1.000
_cell.angle_alpha   90.00
_cell.angle_beta   90.00
_cell.angle_gamma   90.00
#
_symmetry.space_group_name_H-M   'P 1'
#
loop_
_entity.id
_entity.type
_entity.pdbx_description
1 polymer ?
#
loop_
_entity_poly.entity_id
_entity_poly.type
_entity_poly.pdbx_seq_one_letter_code
_entity_poly.pdbx_strand_id
1 'polypeptide(L)'
;TRACTRGELERCGCDRKVRGVSPEGFQWSGCSDNLSYGVAFSQTFVDEPERAKGLSAGRPLMNLHNNEAGRKAILHNMQVECKCHGVSGSCEL
;
A
#
# COMPACT_ATOMS: atom_id res chain seq x y z
N THR A 1 2.59 0.05 5.47
CA THR A 1 3.01 0.78 4.26
C THR A 1 3.75 2.05 4.65
N ARG A 2 3.13 2.95 5.43
CA ARG A 2 3.72 4.24 5.86
C ARG A 2 5.09 4.18 6.54
N ALA A 3 5.34 3.23 7.44
CA ALA A 3 6.65 3.10 8.08
C ALA A 3 7.78 2.80 7.06
N CYS A 4 7.48 2.06 5.99
CA CYS A 4 8.41 1.82 4.90
C CYS A 4 8.73 3.11 4.12
N THR A 5 7.73 3.93 3.81
CA THR A 5 7.94 5.18 3.06
C THR A 5 8.65 6.26 3.87
N ARG A 6 8.52 6.21 5.20
CA ARG A 6 9.28 7.06 6.12
C ARG A 6 10.71 6.59 6.37
N GLY A 7 11.08 5.40 5.88
CA GLY A 7 12.39 4.81 6.14
C GLY A 7 12.57 4.36 7.60
N GLU A 8 11.47 4.13 8.33
CA GLU A 8 11.52 3.63 9.72
C GLU A 8 11.84 2.13 9.80
N LEU A 9 11.77 1.42 8.66
CA LEU A 9 11.97 -0.02 8.56
C LEU A 9 13.06 -0.36 7.54
N GLU A 10 14.08 -1.11 7.96
CA GLU A 10 15.22 -1.51 7.12
C GLU A 10 14.85 -2.41 5.93
N ARG A 11 13.80 -3.22 6.07
CA ARG A 11 13.47 -4.29 5.10
C ARG A 11 12.51 -3.86 4.00
N CYS A 12 12.11 -2.59 3.96
CA CYS A 12 11.21 -2.07 2.95
C CYS A 12 11.48 -0.58 2.68
N GLY A 13 10.91 -0.05 1.59
CA GLY A 13 11.04 1.35 1.21
C GLY A 13 9.88 1.78 0.32
N CYS A 14 10.07 2.89 -0.41
CA CYS A 14 9.11 3.38 -1.40
C CYS A 14 8.79 2.34 -2.48
N ASP A 15 7.59 2.42 -3.05
CA ASP A 15 7.28 1.72 -4.29
C ASP A 15 8.13 2.27 -5.44
N ARG A 16 8.55 1.36 -6.33
CA ARG A 16 9.42 1.66 -7.47
C ARG A 16 8.76 1.31 -8.81
N LYS A 17 7.51 0.83 -8.80
CA LYS A 17 6.78 0.38 -9.99
C LYS A 17 6.27 1.53 -10.85
N VAL A 18 5.85 2.65 -10.24
CA VAL A 18 5.35 3.84 -10.95
C VAL A 18 6.44 4.89 -11.04
N ARG A 19 6.83 5.27 -12.27
CA ARG A 19 7.92 6.20 -12.55
C ARG A 19 7.68 6.90 -13.89
N GLY A 20 8.35 8.02 -14.10
CA GLY A 20 8.32 8.75 -15.37
C GLY A 20 7.10 9.65 -15.51
N VAL A 21 6.78 10.03 -16.74
CA VAL A 21 5.65 10.91 -17.05
C VAL A 21 4.37 10.07 -17.13
N SER A 22 3.34 10.52 -16.44
CA SER A 22 2.00 9.92 -16.48
C SER A 22 1.28 10.25 -17.80
N PRO A 23 0.27 9.47 -18.21
CA PRO A 23 -0.60 9.82 -19.33
C PRO A 23 -1.29 11.19 -19.16
N GLU A 24 -1.50 11.63 -17.92
CA GLU A 24 -2.11 12.91 -17.56
C GLU A 24 -1.12 14.08 -17.56
N GLY A 25 0.16 13.84 -17.87
CA GLY A 25 1.18 14.87 -18.06
C GLY A 25 2.02 15.22 -16.82
N PHE A 26 1.62 14.80 -15.62
CA PHE A 26 2.44 14.99 -14.41
C PHE A 26 3.57 13.97 -14.33
N GLN A 27 4.69 14.33 -13.68
CA GLN A 27 5.81 13.43 -13.45
C GLN A 27 5.68 12.69 -12.11
N TRP A 28 5.74 11.36 -12.16
CA TRP A 28 5.89 10.52 -10.98
C TRP A 28 7.22 10.80 -10.30
N SER A 29 7.17 11.25 -9.05
CA SER A 29 8.32 11.54 -8.21
C SER A 29 7.99 11.32 -6.74
N GLY A 30 8.98 11.51 -5.86
CA GLY A 30 8.80 11.31 -4.42
C GLY A 30 8.82 9.84 -4.01
N CYS A 31 8.06 9.51 -2.96
CA CYS A 31 8.07 8.21 -2.32
C CYS A 31 6.64 7.66 -2.21
N SER A 32 6.21 6.88 -3.20
CA SER A 32 4.91 6.21 -3.17
C SER A 32 4.89 5.08 -2.13
N ASP A 33 3.73 4.88 -1.49
CA ASP A 33 3.52 3.79 -0.54
C ASP A 33 3.71 2.41 -1.18
N ASN A 34 4.58 1.57 -0.59
CA ASN A 34 4.78 0.20 -1.04
C ASN A 34 3.65 -0.72 -0.53
N LEU A 35 2.53 -0.68 -1.24
CA LEU A 35 1.32 -1.45 -0.92
C LEU A 35 1.54 -2.95 -1.03
N SER A 36 2.30 -3.39 -2.05
CA SER A 36 2.58 -4.82 -2.25
C SER A 36 3.27 -5.43 -1.04
N TYR A 37 4.27 -4.73 -0.48
CA TYR A 37 4.94 -5.16 0.75
C TYR A 37 3.97 -5.16 1.95
N GLY A 38 3.20 -4.09 2.12
CA GLY A 38 2.28 -3.96 3.26
C GLY A 38 1.19 -5.04 3.28
N VAL A 39 0.59 -5.33 2.13
CA VAL A 39 -0.43 -6.39 1.97
C VAL A 39 0.17 -7.75 2.22
N ALA A 40 1.32 -8.07 1.63
CA ALA A 40 2.00 -9.35 1.83
C ALA A 40 2.37 -9.57 3.30
N PHE A 41 2.96 -8.56 3.96
CA PHE A 41 3.30 -8.63 5.37
C PHE A 41 2.06 -8.85 6.24
N SER A 42 0.99 -8.07 6.00
CA SER A 42 -0.27 -8.22 6.73
C SER A 42 -0.88 -9.60 6.55
N GLN A 43 -0.85 -10.14 5.32
CA GLN A 43 -1.34 -11.48 5.04
C GLN A 43 -0.52 -12.55 5.78
N THR A 44 0.82 -12.48 5.73
CA THR A 44 1.67 -13.45 6.44
C THR A 44 1.50 -13.37 7.95
N PHE A 45 1.41 -12.17 8.52
CA PHE A 45 1.40 -11.99 9.97
C PHE A 45 0.02 -12.17 10.60
N VAL A 46 -1.03 -11.59 10.00
CA VAL A 46 -2.38 -11.57 10.59
C VAL A 46 -3.15 -12.85 10.29
N ASP A 47 -2.92 -13.50 9.14
CA ASP A 47 -3.64 -14.72 8.77
C ASP A 47 -3.05 -16.00 9.40
N GLU A 48 -1.79 -15.98 9.86
CA GLU A 48 -1.11 -17.17 10.39
C GLU A 48 -1.82 -17.78 11.61
N PRO A 49 -2.23 -17.01 12.63
CA PRO A 49 -2.95 -17.57 13.78
C PRO A 49 -4.32 -18.15 13.40
N GLU A 50 -4.98 -17.60 12.39
CA GLU A 50 -6.27 -18.10 11.90
C GLU A 50 -6.09 -19.40 11.11
N ARG A 51 -5.02 -19.51 10.31
CA ARG A 51 -4.67 -20.76 9.62
C ARG A 51 -4.29 -21.86 10.61
N ALA A 52 -3.59 -21.53 11.69
CA ALA A 52 -3.20 -22.47 12.74
C ALA A 52 -4.41 -23.07 13.49
N LYS A 53 -5.53 -22.33 13.60
CA LYS A 53 -6.78 -22.81 14.21
C LYS A 53 -7.56 -23.82 13.33
N GLY A 54 -7.12 -24.04 12.09
CA GLY A 54 -7.71 -24.98 11.15
C GLY A 54 -8.84 -24.38 10.31
N LEU A 55 -8.87 -24.76 9.02
CA LEU A 55 -9.83 -24.26 8.03
C LEU A 55 -11.19 -24.99 8.05
N SER A 56 -11.41 -25.87 9.02
CA SER A 56 -12.67 -26.60 9.20
C SER A 56 -13.70 -25.84 10.05
N ALA A 57 -13.27 -24.81 10.77
CA ALA A 57 -14.14 -24.00 11.62
C ALA A 57 -14.61 -22.73 10.91
N GLY A 58 -15.88 -22.38 11.06
CA GLY A 58 -16.47 -21.20 10.40
C GLY A 58 -15.85 -19.86 10.85
N ARG A 59 -15.44 -19.74 12.12
CA ARG A 59 -14.88 -18.49 12.66
C ARG A 59 -13.51 -18.14 12.07
N PRO A 60 -12.51 -19.04 12.01
CA PRO A 60 -11.26 -18.75 11.30
C PRO A 60 -11.46 -18.36 9.83
N LEU A 61 -12.38 -19.02 9.12
CA LEU A 61 -12.71 -18.67 7.73
C LEU A 61 -13.30 -17.26 7.61
N MET A 62 -14.23 -16.89 8.49
CA MET A 62 -14.78 -15.54 8.56
C MET A 62 -13.68 -14.51 8.82
N ASN A 63 -12.77 -14.79 9.75
CA ASN A 63 -11.68 -13.87 10.08
C ASN A 63 -10.73 -13.68 8.88
N LEU A 64 -10.34 -14.76 8.18
CA LEU A 64 -9.53 -14.68 6.97
C LEU A 64 -10.21 -13.84 5.88
N HIS A 65 -11.52 -14.02 5.70
CA HIS A 65 -12.32 -13.21 4.78
C HIS A 65 -12.29 -11.73 5.16
N ASN A 66 -12.53 -11.41 6.44
CA ASN A 66 -12.55 -10.03 6.94
C ASN A 66 -11.16 -9.38 6.87
N ASN A 67 -10.09 -10.12 7.16
CA ASN A 67 -8.71 -9.65 7.00
C ASN A 67 -8.43 -9.25 5.55
N GLU A 68 -8.85 -10.08 4.59
CA GLU A 68 -8.70 -9.79 3.17
C GLU A 68 -9.55 -8.60 2.73
N ALA A 69 -10.78 -8.48 3.23
CA ALA A 69 -11.62 -7.31 3.00
C ALA A 69 -10.92 -6.02 3.48
N GLY A 70 -10.27 -6.05 4.65
CA GLY A 70 -9.47 -4.93 5.16
C GLY A 70 -8.29 -4.57 4.24
N ARG A 71 -7.54 -5.56 3.75
CA ARG A 71 -6.44 -5.33 2.81
C ARG A 71 -6.93 -4.72 1.50
N LYS A 72 -8.06 -5.21 0.96
CA LYS A 72 -8.70 -4.62 -0.22
C LYS A 72 -9.17 -3.20 0.02
N ALA A 73 -9.75 -2.90 1.19
CA ALA A 73 -10.17 -1.55 1.53
C ALA A 73 -8.97 -0.57 1.48
N ILE A 74 -7.81 -0.96 1.99
CA ILE A 74 -6.59 -0.14 1.86
C ILE A 74 -6.24 0.06 0.39
N LEU A 75 -6.17 -1.00 -0.41
CA LEU A 75 -5.82 -0.91 -1.83
C LEU A 75 -6.77 0.00 -2.63
N HIS A 76 -8.07 -0.09 -2.36
CA HIS A 76 -9.10 0.69 -3.07
C HIS A 76 -9.13 2.17 -2.67
N ASN A 77 -8.64 2.54 -1.50
CA ASN A 77 -8.67 3.92 -1.01
C ASN A 77 -7.35 4.68 -1.26
N MET A 78 -6.42 4.09 -2.02
CA MET A 78 -5.18 4.77 -2.37
C MET A 78 -5.43 5.86 -3.41
N GLN A 79 -4.79 7.01 -3.20
CA GLN A 79 -4.96 8.19 -4.04
C GLN A 79 -3.61 8.65 -4.58
N VAL A 80 -3.65 9.31 -5.74
CA VAL A 80 -2.51 10.03 -6.27
C VAL A 80 -2.42 11.37 -5.55
N GLU A 81 -1.33 11.58 -4.83
CA GLU A 81 -1.01 12.86 -4.20
C GLU A 81 0.06 13.57 -5.02
N CYS A 82 -0.24 14.79 -5.47
CA CYS A 82 0.64 15.59 -6.31
C CYS A 82 1.21 16.79 -5.53
N LYS A 83 2.41 17.23 -5.91
CA LYS A 83 3.01 18.49 -5.46
C LYS A 83 3.32 19.37 -6.65
N CYS A 84 2.89 20.63 -6.58
CA CYS A 84 3.15 21.63 -7.61
C CYS A 84 4.53 22.27 -7.42
N HIS A 85 5.24 22.49 -8.51
CA HIS A 85 6.63 22.98 -8.50
C HIS A 85 6.93 24.07 -9.53
N GLY A 86 5.90 24.69 -10.12
CA GLY A 86 6.04 25.85 -11.02
C GLY A 86 6.34 27.15 -10.26
N VAL A 87 6.56 28.24 -11.01
CA VAL A 87 6.84 29.57 -10.44
C VAL A 87 5.73 29.97 -9.47
N SER A 88 6.10 30.45 -8.29
CA SER A 88 5.18 30.82 -7.22
C SER A 88 4.23 29.69 -6.76
N GLY A 89 4.61 28.42 -6.98
CA GLY A 89 3.79 27.25 -6.63
C GLY A 89 2.74 26.86 -7.67
N SER A 90 2.85 27.38 -8.90
CA SER A 90 1.97 26.96 -10.01
C SER A 90 2.01 25.44 -10.24
N CYS A 91 0.86 24.89 -10.58
CA CYS A 91 0.68 23.49 -10.98
C CYS A 91 0.71 23.30 -12.50
N GLU A 92 0.94 24.37 -13.24
CA GLU A 92 1.12 24.35 -14.69
C GLU A 92 2.57 24.00 -15.00
N LEU A 93 2.77 22.90 -15.73
CA LEU A 93 4.02 22.46 -16.35
C LEU A 93 3.76 22.09 -17.79
#